data_AF-A0A9R0XRT3-F1
#
_entry.id   AF-A0A9R0XRT3-F1
#
_cell.length_a   1.000
_cell.length_b   1.000
_cell.length_c   1.000
_cell.angle_alpha   90.00
_cell.angle_beta   90.00
_cell.angle_gamma   90.00
#
_symmetry.space_group_name_H-M   'P 1'
#
loop_
_entity.id
_entity.type
_entity.pdbx_description
1 polymer ?
#
loop_
_entity_poly.entity_id
_entity_poly.type
_entity_poly.pdbx_seq_one_letter_code
_entity_poly.pdbx_strand_id
1 'polypeptide(L)'
;MADASTNDIAIVLVALLSVLVTSVRSAANYDTSAARSYNSGWLPARATWYGAPTGAGPNDNGGACGFKNVNQYPFSSMTSCGNEPLFDGGAGCGSCYEI
;
A
#
# COMPACT_ATOMS: atom_id res chain seq x y z
N MET A 1 -1.95 -41.64 29.84
CA MET A 1 -2.15 -41.60 28.37
C MET A 1 -3.53 -41.04 28.15
N ALA A 2 -3.63 -39.73 27.93
CA ALA A 2 -4.92 -39.05 27.78
C ALA A 2 -5.51 -39.41 26.41
N ASP A 3 -6.72 -39.94 26.41
CA ASP A 3 -7.49 -40.27 25.22
C ASP A 3 -7.92 -38.94 24.57
N ALA A 4 -7.33 -38.61 23.42
CA ALA A 4 -7.73 -37.43 22.66
C ALA A 4 -9.04 -37.74 21.94
N SER A 5 -10.09 -36.95 22.19
CA SER A 5 -11.38 -37.14 21.54
C SER A 5 -11.26 -36.86 20.05
N THR A 6 -12.07 -37.52 19.22
CA THR A 6 -12.19 -37.23 17.77
C THR A 6 -12.39 -35.74 17.48
N ASN A 7 -13.04 -35.02 18.40
CA ASN A 7 -13.25 -33.58 18.32
C ASN A 7 -11.95 -32.79 18.49
N ASP A 8 -11.02 -33.25 19.34
CA ASP A 8 -9.71 -32.61 19.55
C ASP A 8 -8.84 -32.73 18.29
N ILE A 9 -8.87 -33.89 17.63
CA ILE A 9 -8.16 -34.13 16.36
C ILE A 9 -8.71 -33.23 15.26
N ALA A 10 -10.04 -33.08 15.18
CA ALA A 10 -10.69 -32.22 14.18
C ALA A 10 -10.34 -30.73 14.38
N ILE A 11 -10.29 -30.25 15.63
CA ILE A 11 -9.92 -28.86 15.94
C ILE A 11 -8.47 -28.59 15.53
N VAL A 12 -7.56 -29.52 15.82
CA VAL A 12 -6.13 -29.38 15.44
C VAL A 12 -5.97 -29.36 13.92
N LEU A 13 -6.70 -30.21 13.19
CA LEU A 13 -6.65 -30.22 11.72
C LEU A 13 -7.17 -28.91 11.11
N VAL A 14 -8.27 -28.35 11.62
CA VAL A 14 -8.83 -27.07 11.14
C VAL A 14 -7.88 -25.91 11.45
N ALA A 15 -7.25 -25.90 12.62
CA ALA A 15 -6.23 -24.92 12.99
C ALA A 15 -4.99 -25.00 12.06
N LEU A 16 -4.53 -26.21 11.75
CA LEU A 16 -3.41 -26.40 10.82
C LEU A 16 -3.74 -25.97 9.39
N LEU A 17 -4.93 -26.30 8.89
CA LEU A 17 -5.37 -25.88 7.55
C LEU A 17 -5.48 -24.35 7.45
N SER A 18 -6.01 -23.68 8.47
CA SER A 18 -6.14 -22.22 8.48
C SER A 18 -4.78 -21.50 8.53
N VAL A 19 -3.80 -22.04 9.27
CA VAL A 19 -2.41 -21.56 9.26
C VAL A 19 -1.75 -21.77 7.87
N LEU A 20 -2.03 -22.91 7.23
CA LEU A 20 -1.52 -23.17 5.87
C LEU A 20 -2.12 -22.20 4.84
N VAL A 21 -3.43 -21.90 4.90
CA VAL A 21 -4.08 -20.96 3.96
C VAL A 21 -3.59 -19.53 4.13
N THR A 22 -3.25 -19.11 5.36
CA THR A 22 -2.76 -17.74 5.63
C THR A 22 -1.30 -17.51 5.23
N SER A 23 -0.49 -18.57 5.12
CA SER A 23 0.92 -18.49 4.72
C SER A 23 1.15 -18.43 3.21
N VAL A 24 0.12 -18.70 2.38
CA VAL A 24 0.19 -18.58 0.90
C VAL A 24 -0.15 -17.16 0.41
N ARG A 25 -0.02 -16.13 1.26
CA ARG A 25 -0.09 -14.74 0.79
C ARG A 25 1.17 -14.46 -0.03
N SER A 26 1.03 -14.62 -1.34
CA SER A 26 2.05 -14.29 -2.33
C SER A 26 2.61 -12.91 -2.03
N ALA A 27 3.93 -12.80 -1.84
CA ALA A 27 4.60 -11.51 -1.76
C ALA A 27 4.30 -10.76 -3.07
N ALA A 28 3.55 -9.66 -2.98
CA ALA A 28 3.37 -8.78 -4.13
C ALA A 28 4.76 -8.25 -4.52
N ASN A 29 5.22 -8.58 -5.72
CA ASN A 29 6.46 -8.03 -6.28
C ASN A 29 6.18 -6.57 -6.66
N TYR A 30 6.69 -5.63 -5.86
CA TYR A 30 6.56 -4.19 -6.11
C TYR A 30 7.64 -3.63 -7.05
N ASP A 31 8.60 -4.46 -7.48
CA ASP A 31 9.73 -4.04 -8.32
C ASP A 31 9.34 -3.71 -9.78
N THR A 32 8.16 -4.14 -10.22
CA THR A 32 7.71 -3.92 -11.60
C THR A 32 6.34 -3.27 -11.62
N SER A 33 6.31 -1.96 -11.87
CA SER A 33 5.07 -1.26 -12.24
C SER A 33 4.72 -1.59 -13.69
N ALA A 34 3.47 -1.93 -13.99
CA ALA A 34 3.03 -1.97 -15.38
C ALA A 34 3.25 -0.58 -15.99
N ALA A 35 4.00 -0.49 -17.08
CA ALA A 35 4.22 0.76 -17.78
C ALA A 35 2.86 1.30 -18.27
N ARG A 36 2.28 2.25 -17.54
CA ARG A 36 1.08 2.94 -17.98
C ARG A 36 1.47 3.85 -19.15
N SER A 37 0.67 3.83 -20.22
CA SER A 37 0.83 4.79 -21.30
C SER A 37 0.40 6.16 -20.78
N TYR A 38 1.38 7.05 -20.58
CA TYR A 38 1.11 8.42 -20.20
C TYR A 38 0.94 9.25 -21.46
N ASN A 39 -0.24 9.86 -21.63
CA ASN A 39 -0.45 10.86 -22.67
C ASN A 39 0.38 12.11 -22.32
N SER A 40 1.04 12.72 -23.31
CA SER A 40 1.93 13.87 -23.12
C SER A 40 1.19 15.22 -22.99
N GLY A 41 -0.14 15.21 -22.89
CA GLY A 41 -0.95 16.42 -22.74
C GLY A 41 -1.21 16.78 -21.28
N TRP A 42 -1.15 18.08 -20.95
CA TRP A 42 -1.61 18.59 -19.66
C TRP A 42 -3.10 18.31 -19.46
N LEU A 43 -3.46 17.86 -18.26
CA LEU A 43 -4.84 17.63 -17.86
C LEU A 43 -5.20 18.61 -16.74
N PRO A 44 -6.42 19.20 -16.74
CA PRO A 44 -6.84 20.08 -15.67
C PRO A 44 -7.05 19.29 -14.38
N ALA A 45 -6.51 19.81 -13.27
CA ALA A 45 -6.69 19.25 -11.93
C ALA A 45 -6.93 20.38 -10.91
N ARG A 46 -7.50 20.02 -9.75
CA ARG A 46 -7.57 20.90 -8.58
C ARG A 46 -6.68 20.34 -7.49
N ALA A 47 -5.87 21.21 -6.89
CA ALA A 47 -4.99 20.85 -5.80
C ALA A 47 -5.35 21.63 -4.53
N THR A 48 -5.17 20.96 -3.40
CA THR A 48 -5.15 21.54 -2.05
C THR A 48 -4.00 20.92 -1.29
N TRP A 49 -3.59 21.54 -0.19
CA TRP A 49 -2.52 21.01 0.67
C TRP A 49 -3.07 20.68 2.05
N TYR A 50 -2.34 19.86 2.80
CA TYR A 50 -2.67 19.47 4.17
C TYR A 50 -1.40 19.22 4.98
N GLY A 51 -1.52 19.21 6.31
CA GLY A 51 -0.38 19.03 7.20
C GLY A 51 0.34 20.33 7.53
N ALA A 52 1.61 20.23 7.91
CA ALA A 52 2.44 21.39 8.19
C ALA A 52 2.84 22.11 6.89
N PRO A 53 2.97 23.46 6.88
CA PRO A 53 3.32 24.23 5.68
C PRO A 53 4.63 23.83 4.99
N THR A 54 5.57 23.23 5.74
CA THR A 54 6.87 22.74 5.25
C THR A 54 7.03 21.23 5.50
N GLY A 55 5.94 20.51 5.73
CA GLY A 55 5.93 19.07 5.98
C GLY A 55 5.60 18.24 4.74
N ALA A 56 5.64 16.92 4.88
CA ALA A 56 5.34 15.96 3.80
C ALA A 56 3.88 15.46 3.83
N GLY A 57 2.95 16.33 4.26
CA GLY A 57 1.55 15.96 4.50
C GLY A 57 1.33 15.42 5.92
N PRO A 58 1.15 14.10 6.15
CA PRO A 58 0.85 13.55 7.47
C PRO A 58 1.95 13.78 8.52
N ASN A 59 1.56 13.92 9.80
CA ASN A 59 2.50 14.09 10.91
C ASN A 59 3.49 12.93 11.08
N ASP A 60 3.12 11.72 10.63
CA ASP A 60 3.97 10.53 10.68
C ASP A 60 4.89 10.38 9.45
N ASN A 61 4.89 11.35 8.53
CA ASN A 61 5.61 11.33 7.26
C ASN A 61 5.38 10.03 6.46
N GLY A 62 4.13 9.53 6.47
CA GLY A 62 3.71 8.34 5.72
C GLY A 62 2.52 8.59 4.80
N GLY A 63 1.73 7.53 4.56
CA GLY A 63 0.49 7.62 3.77
C GLY A 63 -0.13 6.25 3.47
N ALA A 64 -1.22 6.25 2.71
CA ALA A 64 -1.95 5.03 2.33
C ALA A 64 -1.10 4.03 1.52
N CYS A 65 -0.09 4.52 0.79
CA CYS A 65 0.87 3.68 0.07
C CYS A 65 1.87 2.93 0.95
N GLY A 66 1.84 3.13 2.27
CA GLY A 66 2.75 2.46 3.21
C GLY A 66 4.18 3.00 3.22
N PHE A 67 4.51 3.97 2.36
CA PHE A 67 5.78 4.69 2.45
C PHE A 67 5.92 5.41 3.79
N LYS A 68 7.16 5.55 4.25
CA LYS A 68 7.54 6.25 5.49
C LYS A 68 8.75 7.13 5.20
N ASN A 69 9.02 8.06 6.12
CA ASN A 69 10.11 9.03 5.98
C ASN A 69 10.04 9.81 4.66
N VAL A 70 8.83 10.10 4.16
CA VAL A 70 8.64 10.78 2.86
C VAL A 70 9.13 12.24 2.86
N ASN A 71 9.46 12.76 4.04
CA ASN A 71 10.14 14.04 4.20
C ASN A 71 11.64 14.00 3.86
N GLN A 72 12.23 12.81 3.71
CA GLN A 72 13.64 12.60 3.38
C GLN A 72 13.83 12.23 1.91
N TYR A 73 15.07 12.29 1.43
CA TYR A 73 15.43 11.77 0.11
C TYR A 73 14.99 10.29 -0.03
N PRO A 74 14.43 9.86 -1.19
CA PRO A 74 14.32 10.60 -2.45
C PRO A 74 13.07 11.48 -2.57
N PHE A 75 12.05 11.27 -1.73
CA PHE A 75 10.79 12.01 -1.84
C PHE A 75 10.94 13.49 -1.48
N SER A 76 11.76 13.81 -0.47
CA SER A 76 12.08 15.19 -0.05
C SER A 76 10.85 16.07 0.16
N SER A 77 9.77 15.50 0.73
CA SER A 77 8.45 16.13 0.89
C SER A 77 7.70 16.48 -0.40
N MET A 78 8.18 16.05 -1.57
CA MET A 78 7.49 16.17 -2.87
C MET A 78 6.48 15.02 -3.04
N THR A 79 5.57 14.88 -2.08
CA THR A 79 4.50 13.87 -2.10
C THR A 79 3.14 14.53 -2.28
N SER A 80 2.21 13.81 -2.90
CA SER A 80 0.83 14.26 -3.09
C SER A 80 -0.16 13.11 -2.90
N CYS A 81 -1.38 13.43 -2.45
CA CYS A 81 -2.51 12.51 -2.52
C CYS A 81 -3.22 12.66 -3.87
N GLY A 82 -3.55 11.53 -4.50
CA GLY A 82 -4.41 11.47 -5.68
C GLY A 82 -5.81 10.95 -5.33
N ASN A 83 -6.83 11.39 -6.07
CA ASN A 83 -8.16 10.80 -6.01
C ASN A 83 -8.19 9.42 -6.69
N GLU A 84 -9.36 8.76 -6.72
CA GLU A 84 -9.50 7.37 -7.18
C GLU A 84 -8.81 7.05 -8.53
N PRO A 85 -8.90 7.88 -9.60
CA PRO A 85 -8.21 7.59 -10.86
C PRO A 85 -6.68 7.62 -10.77
N LEU A 86 -6.12 8.34 -9.81
CA LEU A 86 -4.67 8.45 -9.60
C LEU A 86 -4.17 7.45 -8.55
N PHE A 87 -4.95 7.16 -7.51
CA PHE A 87 -4.60 6.20 -6.46
C PHE A 87 -4.89 4.75 -6.87
N ASP A 88 -6.02 4.52 -7.56
CA ASP A 88 -6.42 3.25 -8.18
C ASP A 88 -6.28 2.06 -7.23
N GLY A 89 -6.93 2.13 -6.06
CA GLY A 89 -6.82 1.09 -5.02
C GLY A 89 -5.38 0.80 -4.54
N GLY A 90 -4.45 1.74 -4.73
CA GLY A 90 -3.03 1.60 -4.41
C GLY A 90 -2.14 1.24 -5.61
N ALA A 91 -2.70 0.89 -6.77
CA ALA A 91 -1.94 0.63 -7.99
C ALA A 91 -1.27 1.90 -8.56
N GLY A 92 -1.66 3.08 -8.08
CA GLY A 92 -1.02 4.36 -8.38
C GLY A 92 0.17 4.71 -7.48
N CYS A 93 0.43 3.95 -6.41
CA CYS A 93 1.50 4.23 -5.47
C CYS A 93 2.88 4.23 -6.16
N GLY A 94 3.63 5.31 -5.97
CA GLY A 94 4.94 5.51 -6.61
C GLY A 94 4.88 6.15 -8.00
N SER A 95 3.68 6.52 -8.49
CA SER A 95 3.56 7.30 -9.73
C SER A 95 4.07 8.74 -9.52
N CYS A 96 4.73 9.29 -10.54
CA CYS A 96 5.20 10.67 -10.55
C CYS A 96 4.33 11.51 -11.49
N TYR A 97 4.03 12.74 -11.09
CA TYR A 97 3.27 13.70 -11.89
C TYR A 97 3.99 15.04 -11.93
N GLU A 98 3.84 15.74 -13.04
CA GLU A 98 4.17 17.16 -13.15
C GLU A 98 2.87 17.95 -12.94
N ILE A 99 2.90 18.94 -12.05
CA ILE A 99 1.72 19.70 -11.58
C ILE A 99 2.02 21.19 -11.51
#